data_AF-A2GHD5-F1
#
_entry.id   AF-A2GHD5-F1
#
_cell.length_a   1.000
_cell.length_b   1.000
_cell.length_c   1.000
_cell.angle_alpha   90.00
_cell.angle_beta   90.00
_cell.angle_gamma   90.00
#
_symmetry.space_group_name_H-M   'P 1'
#
loop_
_entity.id
_entity.type
_entity.pdbx_description
1 polymer ?
#
loop_
_entity_poly.entity_id
_entity_poly.type
_entity_poly.pdbx_seq_one_letter_code
_entity_poly.pdbx_strand_id
1 'polypeptide(L)'
;MSSSEQSNNETECDFSDIKPIEAFEYPNQASKMIWRVNSDNILQISSQIIEFITNNKISIQMALHLIDIFSQPRDKDIKLLAELYLKISNAFSYIHEPENKRLATLLHYQGFKFENFRPKMKEEEILNLYSTESPLYYIAWDKVDDLKIKFPNLDINEKIDFEITPLNCAIKYGSELCFNYLKNLGAQYNEYSEKYAVQGGNKIIFMQMIEDGKSFDKMINIALDYRNYEIAEYLKSNFGQTPDSIAESMHFGNYDIASYLLSNGEDINKIYNLFLFILIIILYHSLSFHIYHCYIGFSFFSY
;
A
#
# COMPACT_ATOMS: atom_id res chain seq x y z
N MET A 1 51.29 0.87 4.71
CA MET A 1 50.17 -0.07 4.72
C MET A 1 48.89 0.74 4.85
N SER A 2 48.33 1.23 3.74
CA SER A 2 46.95 1.71 3.69
C SER A 2 46.19 0.69 2.86
N SER A 3 45.37 -0.10 3.54
CA SER A 3 44.41 -1.00 2.89
C SER A 3 43.43 -0.12 2.13
N SER A 4 43.54 -0.15 0.80
CA SER A 4 42.47 0.27 -0.10
C SER A 4 41.32 -0.70 0.11
N GLU A 5 40.33 -0.29 0.90
CA GLU A 5 39.01 -0.92 0.88
C GLU A 5 38.51 -0.84 -0.56
N GLN A 6 38.35 -2.01 -1.18
CA GLN A 6 37.63 -2.13 -2.43
C GLN A 6 36.23 -1.58 -2.19
N SER A 7 35.91 -0.45 -2.80
CA SER A 7 34.53 -0.06 -2.98
C SER A 7 33.89 -1.21 -3.75
N ASN A 8 33.09 -2.02 -3.08
CA ASN A 8 32.17 -2.91 -3.76
C ASN A 8 31.38 -2.01 -4.70
N ASN A 9 31.50 -2.27 -6.01
CA ASN A 9 30.62 -1.67 -6.99
C ASN A 9 29.22 -2.16 -6.61
N GLU A 10 28.51 -1.39 -5.79
CA GLU A 10 27.06 -1.48 -5.67
C GLU A 10 26.56 -1.23 -7.08
N THR A 11 26.36 -2.32 -7.82
CA THR A 11 25.63 -2.31 -9.08
C THR A 11 24.34 -1.56 -8.80
N GLU A 12 24.17 -0.46 -9.51
CA GLU A 12 22.99 0.41 -9.51
C GLU A 12 21.76 -0.47 -9.75
N CYS A 13 21.18 -0.97 -8.66
CA CYS A 13 20.10 -1.94 -8.67
C CYS A 13 18.79 -1.14 -8.69
N ASP A 14 18.11 -1.15 -9.84
CA ASP A 14 16.79 -0.54 -10.00
C ASP A 14 15.73 -1.41 -9.31
N PHE A 15 15.05 -0.84 -8.31
CA PHE A 15 14.00 -1.47 -7.53
C PHE A 15 12.86 -2.01 -8.39
N SER A 16 12.61 -1.44 -9.57
CA SER A 16 11.56 -1.88 -10.48
C SER A 16 11.89 -3.18 -11.22
N ASP A 17 13.18 -3.50 -11.37
CA ASP A 17 13.71 -4.61 -12.17
C ASP A 17 14.22 -5.79 -11.35
N ILE A 18 14.11 -5.73 -10.02
CA ILE A 18 14.55 -6.81 -9.14
C ILE A 18 13.73 -8.08 -9.40
N LYS A 19 14.46 -9.15 -9.74
CA LYS A 19 13.86 -10.49 -9.86
C LYS A 19 13.69 -11.11 -8.46
N PRO A 20 12.47 -11.54 -8.08
CA PRO A 20 12.27 -12.21 -6.81
C PRO A 20 12.95 -13.59 -6.80
N ILE A 21 13.29 -14.09 -5.61
CA ILE A 21 13.65 -15.51 -5.42
C ILE A 21 12.46 -16.40 -5.75
N GLU A 22 12.71 -17.68 -6.05
CA GLU A 22 11.68 -18.65 -6.48
C GLU A 22 10.47 -18.71 -5.54
N ALA A 23 10.73 -18.73 -4.22
CA ALA A 23 9.66 -18.75 -3.21
C ALA A 23 8.72 -17.53 -3.25
N PHE A 24 9.18 -16.42 -3.81
CA PHE A 24 8.46 -15.15 -3.89
C PHE A 24 7.95 -14.84 -5.29
N GLU A 25 8.14 -15.73 -6.27
CA GLU A 25 7.72 -15.48 -7.65
C GLU A 25 6.21 -15.22 -7.77
N TYR A 26 5.37 -16.15 -7.30
CA TYR A 26 3.91 -16.00 -7.37
C TYR A 26 3.35 -14.94 -6.41
N PRO A 27 3.82 -14.83 -5.15
CA PRO A 27 3.55 -13.67 -4.30
C PRO A 27 3.80 -12.33 -4.99
N ASN A 28 4.95 -12.16 -5.63
CA ASN A 28 5.31 -10.93 -6.32
C ASN A 28 4.40 -10.66 -7.52
N GLN A 29 4.12 -11.68 -8.33
CA GLN A 29 3.20 -11.57 -9.46
C GLN A 29 1.79 -11.16 -9.00
N ALA A 30 1.23 -11.85 -8.00
CA ALA A 30 -0.07 -11.53 -7.43
C ALA A 30 -0.11 -10.10 -6.90
N SER A 31 0.92 -9.71 -6.15
CA SER A 31 1.07 -8.37 -5.60
C SER A 31 1.07 -7.28 -6.68
N LYS A 32 1.86 -7.47 -7.76
CA LYS A 32 1.91 -6.54 -8.89
C LYS A 32 0.58 -6.49 -9.66
N MET A 33 -0.11 -7.63 -9.81
CA MET A 33 -1.45 -7.69 -10.43
C MET A 33 -2.47 -6.91 -9.60
N ILE A 34 -2.60 -7.21 -8.31
CA ILE A 34 -3.57 -6.55 -7.42
C ILE A 34 -3.27 -5.04 -7.36
N TRP A 35 -2.01 -4.63 -7.26
CA TRP A 35 -1.65 -3.21 -7.27
C TRP A 35 -2.10 -2.49 -8.55
N ARG A 36 -2.05 -3.16 -9.71
CA ARG A 36 -2.40 -2.60 -11.03
C ARG A 36 -3.88 -2.78 -11.41
N VAL A 37 -4.73 -3.24 -10.49
CA VAL A 37 -6.15 -3.40 -10.78
C VAL A 37 -6.79 -2.04 -11.11
N ASN A 38 -7.59 -2.02 -12.17
CA ASN A 38 -8.42 -0.91 -12.63
C ASN A 38 -9.77 -1.45 -13.17
N SER A 39 -10.66 -0.56 -13.63
CA SER A 39 -11.98 -0.95 -14.17
C SER A 39 -11.90 -1.90 -15.37
N ASP A 40 -10.83 -1.80 -16.16
CA ASP A 40 -10.71 -2.46 -17.46
C ASP A 40 -10.18 -3.89 -17.31
N ASN A 41 -9.40 -4.16 -16.25
CA ASN A 41 -8.70 -5.42 -16.06
C ASN A 41 -9.17 -6.24 -14.84
N ILE A 42 -10.11 -5.73 -14.03
CA ILE A 42 -10.54 -6.40 -12.78
C ILE A 42 -11.02 -7.84 -12.99
N LEU A 43 -11.74 -8.12 -14.08
CA LEU A 43 -12.20 -9.48 -14.38
C LEU A 43 -11.04 -10.43 -14.68
N GLN A 44 -10.08 -9.98 -15.50
CA GLN A 44 -8.89 -10.74 -15.82
C GLN A 44 -8.03 -10.99 -14.57
N ILE A 45 -7.74 -9.94 -13.80
CA ILE A 45 -6.94 -10.05 -12.58
C ILE A 45 -7.61 -10.96 -11.57
N SER A 46 -8.93 -10.81 -11.35
CA SER A 46 -9.66 -11.70 -10.43
C SER A 46 -9.55 -13.17 -10.84
N SER A 47 -9.66 -13.48 -12.13
CA SER A 47 -9.52 -14.84 -12.66
C SER A 47 -8.10 -15.40 -12.46
N GLN A 48 -7.07 -14.60 -12.72
CA GLN A 48 -5.67 -15.01 -12.53
C GLN A 48 -5.33 -15.24 -11.05
N ILE A 49 -5.80 -14.38 -10.15
CA ILE A 49 -5.61 -14.57 -8.71
C ILE A 49 -6.35 -15.82 -8.22
N ILE A 50 -7.58 -16.07 -8.69
CA ILE A 50 -8.32 -17.30 -8.38
C ILE A 50 -7.57 -18.53 -8.89
N GLU A 51 -6.98 -18.47 -10.08
CA GLU A 51 -6.14 -19.55 -10.62
C GLU A 51 -4.89 -19.79 -9.75
N PHE A 52 -4.22 -18.72 -9.28
CA PHE A 52 -3.08 -18.85 -8.38
C PHE A 52 -3.47 -19.52 -7.05
N ILE A 53 -4.62 -19.16 -6.48
CA ILE A 53 -5.13 -19.79 -5.25
C ILE A 53 -5.51 -21.26 -5.50
N THR A 54 -6.22 -21.55 -6.59
CA THR A 54 -6.68 -22.91 -6.93
C THR A 54 -5.50 -23.87 -7.15
N ASN A 55 -4.41 -23.37 -7.74
CA ASN A 55 -3.19 -24.12 -7.99
C ASN A 55 -2.22 -24.10 -6.79
N ASN A 56 -2.63 -23.62 -5.62
CA ASN A 56 -1.82 -23.52 -4.40
C ASN A 56 -0.51 -22.71 -4.57
N LYS A 57 -0.48 -21.77 -5.53
CA LYS A 57 0.66 -20.89 -5.77
C LYS A 57 0.73 -19.75 -4.73
N ILE A 58 -0.42 -19.34 -4.23
CA ILE A 58 -0.60 -18.43 -3.08
C ILE A 58 -1.82 -18.90 -2.27
N SER A 59 -1.93 -18.47 -1.01
CA SER A 59 -3.14 -18.70 -0.21
C SER A 59 -4.19 -17.61 -0.47
N ILE A 60 -5.45 -17.91 -0.19
CA ILE A 60 -6.52 -16.89 -0.23
C ILE A 60 -6.28 -15.77 0.78
N GLN A 61 -5.80 -16.12 1.98
CA GLN A 61 -5.49 -15.15 3.03
C GLN A 61 -4.46 -14.13 2.56
N MET A 62 -3.42 -14.59 1.86
CA MET A 62 -2.40 -13.72 1.30
C MET A 62 -2.98 -12.76 0.25
N ALA A 63 -3.83 -13.26 -0.65
CA ALA A 63 -4.47 -12.41 -1.66
C ALA A 63 -5.37 -11.34 -1.02
N LEU A 64 -6.20 -11.72 -0.03
CA LEU A 64 -7.08 -10.78 0.67
C LEU A 64 -6.30 -9.79 1.55
N HIS A 65 -5.22 -10.24 2.19
CA HIS A 65 -4.28 -9.38 2.93
C HIS A 65 -3.66 -8.32 2.01
N LEU A 66 -3.19 -8.71 0.82
CA LEU A 66 -2.64 -7.75 -0.15
C LEU A 66 -3.67 -6.71 -0.60
N ILE A 67 -4.92 -7.12 -0.83
CA ILE A 67 -6.01 -6.19 -1.17
C ILE A 67 -6.28 -5.22 -0.01
N ASP A 68 -6.31 -5.73 1.22
CA ASP A 68 -6.51 -4.92 2.42
C ASP A 68 -5.38 -3.89 2.60
N ILE A 69 -4.12 -4.31 2.50
CA ILE A 69 -2.98 -3.41 2.57
C ILE A 69 -3.00 -2.36 1.45
N PHE A 70 -3.27 -2.75 0.20
CA PHE A 70 -3.33 -1.80 -0.92
C PHE A 70 -4.52 -0.86 -0.89
N SER A 71 -5.57 -1.22 -0.15
CA SER A 71 -6.71 -0.33 0.06
C SER A 71 -6.39 0.89 0.91
N GLN A 72 -5.27 0.88 1.64
CA GLN A 72 -4.81 2.02 2.42
C GLN A 72 -4.19 3.13 1.54
N PRO A 73 -3.17 2.86 0.70
CA PRO A 73 -2.60 3.86 -0.20
C PRO A 73 -3.49 4.18 -1.41
N ARG A 74 -4.36 3.26 -1.84
CA ARG A 74 -5.29 3.45 -2.96
C ARG A 74 -6.71 3.75 -2.50
N ASP A 75 -6.86 4.67 -1.56
CA ASP A 75 -8.16 5.02 -0.98
C ASP A 75 -9.16 5.59 -2.00
N LYS A 76 -8.69 6.24 -3.08
CA LYS A 76 -9.50 6.67 -4.24
C LYS A 76 -10.13 5.49 -4.99
N ASP A 77 -9.46 4.33 -4.96
CA ASP A 77 -9.87 3.10 -5.65
C ASP A 77 -10.53 2.08 -4.70
N ILE A 78 -10.92 2.50 -3.50
CA ILE A 78 -11.46 1.61 -2.46
C ILE A 78 -12.65 0.76 -2.96
N LYS A 79 -13.48 1.33 -3.84
CA LYS A 79 -14.61 0.63 -4.46
C LYS A 79 -14.16 -0.51 -5.37
N LEU A 80 -13.13 -0.26 -6.17
CA LEU A 80 -12.56 -1.26 -7.08
C LEU A 80 -11.91 -2.39 -6.30
N LEU A 81 -11.19 -2.07 -5.22
CA LEU A 81 -10.57 -3.06 -4.35
C LEU A 81 -11.59 -3.88 -3.57
N ALA A 82 -12.71 -3.27 -3.13
CA ALA A 82 -13.84 -4.00 -2.56
C ALA A 82 -14.47 -4.99 -3.56
N GLU A 83 -14.62 -4.60 -4.83
CA GLU A 83 -15.11 -5.51 -5.86
C GLU A 83 -14.17 -6.69 -6.08
N LEU A 84 -12.85 -6.44 -6.15
CA LEU A 84 -11.85 -7.50 -6.29
C LEU A 84 -11.87 -8.45 -5.08
N TYR A 85 -11.96 -7.89 -3.86
CA TYR A 85 -12.06 -8.64 -2.61
C TYR A 85 -13.28 -9.57 -2.62
N LEU A 86 -14.46 -9.06 -3.01
CA LEU A 86 -15.68 -9.85 -3.10
C LEU A 86 -15.59 -10.97 -4.13
N LYS A 87 -15.06 -10.70 -5.34
CA LYS A 87 -14.93 -11.73 -6.38
C LYS A 87 -14.09 -12.90 -5.90
N ILE A 88 -12.94 -12.63 -5.27
CA ILE A 88 -12.05 -13.67 -4.74
C ILE A 88 -12.72 -14.37 -3.55
N SER A 89 -13.27 -13.63 -2.59
CA SER A 89 -13.89 -14.20 -1.39
C SER A 89 -15.07 -15.13 -1.73
N ASN A 90 -15.93 -14.72 -2.66
CA ASN A 90 -17.07 -15.52 -3.12
C ASN A 90 -16.65 -16.78 -3.86
N ALA A 91 -15.56 -16.75 -4.64
CA ALA A 91 -15.07 -17.92 -5.37
C ALA A 91 -14.66 -19.07 -4.43
N PHE A 92 -14.29 -18.76 -3.19
CA PHE A 92 -13.82 -19.74 -2.19
C PHE A 92 -14.70 -19.83 -0.95
N SER A 93 -15.85 -19.13 -0.92
CA SER A 93 -16.71 -19.01 0.27
C SER A 93 -15.94 -18.60 1.55
N TYR A 94 -14.92 -17.76 1.41
CA TYR A 94 -14.05 -17.36 2.52
C TYR A 94 -14.44 -15.97 3.03
N ILE A 95 -14.69 -15.87 4.34
CA ILE A 95 -15.13 -14.62 4.98
C ILE A 95 -14.08 -14.20 6.00
N HIS A 96 -13.45 -13.05 5.79
CA HIS A 96 -12.50 -12.45 6.70
C HIS A 96 -12.72 -10.93 6.72
N GLU A 97 -12.76 -10.33 7.91
CA GLU A 97 -12.86 -8.88 8.07
C GLU A 97 -11.50 -8.23 7.75
N PRO A 98 -11.40 -7.32 6.77
CA PRO A 98 -10.16 -6.59 6.54
C PRO A 98 -9.88 -5.58 7.65
N GLU A 99 -8.61 -5.31 7.91
CA GLU A 99 -8.15 -4.34 8.90
C GLU A 99 -8.50 -2.91 8.48
N ASN A 100 -8.46 -2.59 7.18
CA ASN A 100 -8.89 -1.29 6.66
C ASN A 100 -10.41 -1.12 6.88
N LYS A 101 -10.76 -0.24 7.82
CA LYS A 101 -12.16 0.00 8.19
C LYS A 101 -13.02 0.58 7.07
N ARG A 102 -12.44 1.31 6.11
CA ARG A 102 -13.18 1.80 4.93
C ARG A 102 -13.54 0.65 4.00
N LEU A 103 -12.59 -0.26 3.77
CA LEU A 103 -12.82 -1.48 2.99
C LEU A 103 -13.87 -2.38 3.68
N ALA A 104 -13.69 -2.67 4.96
CA ALA A 104 -14.63 -3.47 5.75
C ALA A 104 -16.06 -2.89 5.73
N THR A 105 -16.17 -1.57 5.90
CA THR A 105 -17.48 -0.90 5.87
C THR A 105 -18.13 -0.99 4.49
N LEU A 106 -17.38 -0.82 3.41
CA LEU A 106 -17.92 -0.93 2.06
C LEU A 106 -18.38 -2.35 1.72
N LEU A 107 -17.59 -3.36 2.09
CA LEU A 107 -17.97 -4.76 1.97
C LEU A 107 -19.25 -5.10 2.76
N HIS A 108 -19.42 -4.51 3.95
CA HIS A 108 -20.64 -4.65 4.74
C HIS A 108 -21.88 -4.12 4.02
N TYR A 109 -21.80 -2.91 3.44
CA TYR A 109 -22.90 -2.35 2.64
C TYR A 109 -23.21 -3.18 1.38
N GLN A 110 -22.20 -3.89 0.84
CA GLN A 110 -22.36 -4.82 -0.28
C GLN A 110 -22.90 -6.21 0.15
N GLY A 111 -23.29 -6.38 1.41
CA GLY A 111 -23.93 -7.60 1.92
C GLY A 111 -22.99 -8.60 2.60
N PHE A 112 -21.70 -8.29 2.70
CA PHE A 112 -20.71 -9.14 3.36
C PHE A 112 -20.74 -8.93 4.88
N LYS A 113 -21.26 -9.91 5.63
CA LYS A 113 -21.44 -9.76 7.09
C LYS A 113 -20.23 -10.30 7.85
N PHE A 114 -19.61 -9.43 8.65
CA PHE A 114 -18.57 -9.81 9.60
C PHE A 114 -19.16 -9.93 11.00
N GLU A 115 -18.60 -10.85 11.80
CA GLU A 115 -19.03 -11.04 13.18
C GLU A 115 -18.71 -9.78 14.01
N ASN A 116 -19.67 -9.29 14.79
CA ASN A 116 -19.51 -8.13 15.68
C ASN A 116 -19.15 -6.79 15.00
N PHE A 117 -19.12 -6.73 13.67
CA PHE A 117 -18.85 -5.49 12.94
C PHE A 117 -20.07 -4.59 12.85
N ARG A 118 -19.89 -3.31 13.15
CA ARG A 118 -20.91 -2.26 12.93
C ARG A 118 -20.27 -1.09 12.18
N PRO A 119 -20.85 -0.67 11.03
CA PRO A 119 -20.31 0.44 10.26
C PRO A 119 -20.41 1.74 11.07
N LYS A 120 -19.31 2.51 11.10
CA LYS A 120 -19.24 3.82 11.79
C LYS A 120 -19.31 5.02 10.84
N MET A 121 -19.25 4.76 9.54
CA MET A 121 -19.23 5.75 8.47
C MET A 121 -20.24 5.35 7.39
N LYS A 122 -20.81 6.32 6.70
CA LYS A 122 -21.77 6.06 5.60
C LYS A 122 -21.03 5.61 4.35
N GLU A 123 -21.72 4.87 3.48
CA GLU A 123 -21.15 4.43 2.20
C GLU A 123 -20.66 5.61 1.34
N GLU A 124 -21.45 6.68 1.26
CA GLU A 124 -21.11 7.90 0.51
C GLU A 124 -19.83 8.59 1.02
N GLU A 125 -19.59 8.55 2.33
CA GLU A 125 -18.38 9.12 2.96
C GLU A 125 -17.13 8.30 2.58
N ILE A 126 -17.28 6.98 2.48
CA ILE A 126 -16.19 6.08 2.03
C ILE A 126 -15.83 6.36 0.58
N LEU A 127 -16.83 6.56 -0.28
CA LEU A 127 -16.61 6.72 -1.72
C LEU A 127 -16.00 8.07 -2.08
N ASN A 128 -16.30 9.15 -1.34
CA ASN A 128 -15.86 10.49 -1.70
C ASN A 128 -14.52 10.92 -1.08
N LEU A 129 -13.87 10.08 -0.27
CA LEU A 129 -12.72 10.39 0.63
C LEU A 129 -13.05 11.42 1.71
N TYR A 130 -13.60 12.55 1.29
CA TYR A 130 -14.04 13.68 2.09
C TYR A 130 -15.49 14.03 1.73
N SER A 131 -16.18 14.73 2.62
CA SER A 131 -17.50 15.30 2.31
C SER A 131 -17.41 16.22 1.09
N THR A 132 -18.38 16.16 0.17
CA THR A 132 -18.47 17.07 -0.99
C THR A 132 -18.69 18.53 -0.59
N GLU A 133 -19.03 18.78 0.67
CA GLU A 133 -19.12 20.12 1.27
C GLU A 133 -17.81 20.60 1.89
N SER A 134 -16.77 19.76 1.93
CA SER A 134 -15.44 20.11 2.42
C SER A 134 -14.51 20.56 1.29
N PRO A 135 -13.66 21.59 1.49
CA PRO A 135 -12.60 21.94 0.54
C PRO A 135 -11.65 20.76 0.24
N LEU A 136 -11.45 19.87 1.22
CA LEU A 136 -10.56 18.70 1.09
C LEU A 136 -11.00 17.76 -0.03
N TYR A 137 -12.31 17.65 -0.31
CA TYR A 137 -12.82 16.87 -1.45
C TYR A 137 -12.26 17.42 -2.77
N TYR A 138 -12.42 18.72 -3.01
CA TYR A 138 -11.98 19.35 -4.25
C TYR A 138 -10.46 19.29 -4.39
N ILE A 139 -9.73 19.44 -3.28
CA ILE A 139 -8.27 19.32 -3.27
C ILE A 139 -7.85 17.89 -3.61
N ALA A 140 -8.39 16.87 -2.93
CA ALA A 140 -8.02 15.47 -3.15
C ALA A 140 -8.30 15.00 -4.58
N TRP A 141 -9.32 15.56 -5.23
CA TRP A 141 -9.69 15.27 -6.62
C TRP A 141 -9.10 16.25 -7.67
N ASP A 142 -8.18 17.12 -7.24
CA ASP A 142 -7.49 18.14 -8.05
C ASP A 142 -8.43 19.08 -8.84
N LYS A 143 -9.60 19.39 -8.27
CA LYS A 143 -10.65 20.26 -8.86
C LYS A 143 -10.43 21.73 -8.47
N VAL A 144 -9.32 22.30 -8.92
CA VAL A 144 -8.86 23.63 -8.48
C VAL A 144 -9.86 24.77 -8.79
N ASP A 145 -10.58 24.69 -9.91
CA ASP A 145 -11.51 25.76 -10.30
C ASP A 145 -12.80 25.73 -9.48
N ASP A 146 -13.33 24.53 -9.22
CA ASP A 146 -14.47 24.34 -8.31
C ASP A 146 -14.11 24.77 -6.87
N LEU A 147 -12.89 24.47 -6.43
CA LEU A 147 -12.38 24.89 -5.12
C LEU A 147 -12.41 26.42 -4.98
N LYS A 148 -11.89 27.15 -5.98
CA LYS A 148 -11.86 28.63 -6.00
C LYS A 148 -13.27 29.22 -5.95
N ILE A 149 -14.21 28.65 -6.71
CA ILE A 149 -15.59 29.14 -6.80
C ILE A 149 -16.33 28.91 -5.49
N LYS A 150 -16.22 27.70 -4.92
CA LYS A 150 -17.00 27.30 -3.74
C LYS A 150 -16.39 27.83 -2.42
N PHE A 151 -15.07 28.01 -2.36
CA PHE A 151 -14.36 28.44 -1.14
C PHE A 151 -13.41 29.62 -1.41
N PRO A 152 -13.93 30.80 -1.81
CA PRO A 152 -13.09 31.96 -2.15
C PRO A 152 -12.29 32.53 -0.97
N ASN A 153 -12.72 32.24 0.27
CA ASN A 153 -12.09 32.69 1.52
C ASN A 153 -11.49 31.52 2.30
N LEU A 154 -11.01 30.48 1.61
CA LEU A 154 -10.38 29.33 2.24
C LEU A 154 -9.17 29.77 3.08
N ASP A 155 -9.14 29.42 4.36
CA ASP A 155 -7.91 29.51 5.15
C ASP A 155 -6.96 28.39 4.71
N ILE A 156 -5.83 28.79 4.13
CA ILE A 156 -4.86 27.88 3.51
C ILE A 156 -3.91 27.22 4.51
N ASN A 157 -3.79 27.76 5.73
CA ASN A 157 -2.83 27.30 6.75
C ASN A 157 -3.51 26.59 7.92
N GLU A 158 -4.81 26.80 8.13
CA GLU A 158 -5.55 26.04 9.13
C GLU A 158 -5.84 24.60 8.69
N LYS A 159 -5.89 23.70 9.67
CA LYS A 159 -6.33 22.32 9.44
C LYS A 159 -7.85 22.29 9.25
N ILE A 160 -8.31 21.62 8.21
CA ILE A 160 -9.74 21.36 8.02
C ILE A 160 -10.11 20.09 8.78
N ASP A 161 -11.20 20.15 9.54
CA ASP A 161 -11.73 19.05 10.37
C ASP A 161 -10.70 18.46 11.35
N PHE A 162 -9.73 19.30 11.78
CA PHE A 162 -8.58 18.92 12.61
C PHE A 162 -7.67 17.83 12.00
N GLU A 163 -7.87 17.49 10.73
CA GLU A 163 -7.18 16.38 10.07
C GLU A 163 -5.91 16.85 9.35
N ILE A 164 -6.05 17.74 8.36
CA ILE A 164 -4.99 18.08 7.43
C ILE A 164 -5.13 19.52 6.91
N THR A 165 -4.01 20.20 6.68
CA THR A 165 -4.01 21.50 6.02
C THR A 165 -4.31 21.34 4.52
N PRO A 166 -4.93 22.32 3.84
CA PRO A 166 -5.15 22.28 2.39
C PRO A 166 -3.92 21.86 1.57
N LEU A 167 -2.75 22.46 1.85
CA LEU A 167 -1.53 22.16 1.10
C LEU A 167 -1.11 20.69 1.26
N ASN A 168 -1.05 20.18 2.49
CA ASN A 168 -0.76 18.76 2.73
C ASN A 168 -1.77 17.81 2.08
N CYS A 169 -3.04 18.19 1.99
CA CYS A 169 -4.03 17.38 1.26
C CYS A 169 -3.64 17.29 -0.22
N ALA A 170 -3.28 18.42 -0.84
CA ALA A 170 -2.83 18.43 -2.23
C ALA A 170 -1.56 17.58 -2.43
N ILE A 171 -0.59 17.69 -1.51
CA ILE A 171 0.64 16.91 -1.53
C ILE A 171 0.34 15.40 -1.41
N LYS A 172 -0.44 14.99 -0.40
CA LYS A 172 -0.77 13.59 -0.11
C LYS A 172 -1.44 12.90 -1.29
N TYR A 173 -2.31 13.60 -2.01
CA TYR A 173 -3.11 13.05 -3.09
C TYR A 173 -2.53 13.30 -4.48
N GLY A 174 -1.36 13.92 -4.57
CA GLY A 174 -0.69 14.23 -5.83
C GLY A 174 -1.42 15.26 -6.70
N SER A 175 -2.23 16.12 -6.07
CA SER A 175 -3.11 17.10 -6.72
C SER A 175 -2.33 18.35 -7.13
N GLU A 176 -1.69 18.27 -8.30
CA GLU A 176 -0.72 19.25 -8.77
C GLU A 176 -1.32 20.65 -8.98
N LEU A 177 -2.53 20.75 -9.53
CA LEU A 177 -3.16 22.05 -9.79
C LEU A 177 -3.52 22.75 -8.48
N CYS A 178 -4.10 22.02 -7.53
CA CYS A 178 -4.40 22.51 -6.20
C CYS A 178 -3.13 22.85 -5.41
N PHE A 179 -2.07 22.03 -5.52
CA PHE A 179 -0.78 22.29 -4.88
C PHE A 179 -0.20 23.64 -5.35
N ASN A 180 -0.14 23.85 -6.67
CA ASN A 180 0.38 25.09 -7.26
C ASN A 180 -0.46 26.31 -6.85
N TYR A 181 -1.79 26.17 -6.87
CA TYR A 181 -2.69 27.23 -6.43
C TYR A 181 -2.46 27.62 -4.96
N LEU A 182 -2.42 26.63 -4.06
CA LEU A 182 -2.24 26.86 -2.63
C LEU A 182 -0.86 27.45 -2.30
N LYS A 183 0.20 26.97 -2.98
CA LYS A 183 1.55 27.54 -2.87
C LYS A 183 1.60 29.00 -3.30
N ASN A 184 0.92 29.36 -4.41
CA ASN A 184 0.84 30.74 -4.89
C ASN A 184 0.09 31.67 -3.93
N LEU A 185 -0.82 31.13 -3.11
CA LEU A 185 -1.47 31.87 -2.03
C LEU A 185 -0.59 32.02 -0.77
N GLY A 186 0.59 31.41 -0.74
CA GLY A 186 1.53 31.48 0.38
C GLY A 186 1.36 30.38 1.43
N ALA A 187 0.69 29.27 1.08
CA ALA A 187 0.56 28.13 1.99
C ALA A 187 1.93 27.55 2.37
N GLN A 188 2.11 27.20 3.64
CA GLN A 188 3.38 26.73 4.17
C GLN A 188 3.40 25.21 4.34
N TYR A 189 4.57 24.62 4.11
CA TYR A 189 4.82 23.23 4.51
C TYR A 189 4.82 23.10 6.04
N ASN A 190 4.47 21.92 6.53
CA ASN A 190 4.62 21.56 7.94
C ASN A 190 5.40 20.24 8.07
N GLU A 191 5.50 19.72 9.29
CA GLU A 191 6.27 18.52 9.65
C GLU A 191 5.80 17.21 8.97
N TYR A 192 4.62 17.19 8.33
CA TYR A 192 4.08 16.01 7.63
C TYR A 192 4.22 16.11 6.11
N SER A 193 4.57 17.28 5.56
CA SER A 193 4.55 17.52 4.12
C SER A 193 5.47 16.56 3.37
N GLU A 194 6.68 16.32 3.87
CA GLU A 194 7.67 15.45 3.24
C GLU A 194 7.17 14.00 3.16
N LYS A 195 6.62 13.49 4.27
CA LYS A 195 5.99 12.16 4.30
C LYS A 195 4.87 12.07 3.28
N TYR A 196 3.98 13.06 3.22
CA TYR A 196 2.87 13.07 2.28
C TYR A 196 3.32 13.13 0.82
N ALA A 197 4.41 13.83 0.50
CA ALA A 197 4.92 13.89 -0.86
C ALA A 197 5.43 12.53 -1.34
N VAL A 198 6.11 11.81 -0.44
CA VAL A 198 6.57 10.44 -0.72
C VAL A 198 5.41 9.46 -0.84
N GLN A 199 4.36 9.61 -0.03
CA GLN A 199 3.14 8.80 -0.14
C GLN A 199 2.37 9.09 -1.43
N GLY A 200 2.19 10.36 -1.77
CA GLY A 200 1.39 10.80 -2.91
C GLY A 200 2.01 10.45 -4.26
N GLY A 201 3.31 10.20 -4.33
CA GLY A 201 3.98 9.68 -5.53
C GLY A 201 4.05 10.65 -6.70
N ASN A 202 3.51 11.87 -6.58
CA ASN A 202 3.60 12.88 -7.62
C ASN A 202 5.02 13.46 -7.63
N LYS A 203 5.80 13.07 -8.66
CA LYS A 203 7.19 13.51 -8.83
C LYS A 203 7.35 15.03 -8.93
N ILE A 204 6.41 15.72 -9.58
CA ILE A 204 6.51 17.17 -9.78
C ILE A 204 6.45 17.87 -8.42
N ILE A 205 5.49 17.48 -7.58
CA ILE A 205 5.39 17.99 -6.20
C ILE A 205 6.62 17.61 -5.37
N PHE A 206 7.06 16.36 -5.45
CA PHE A 206 8.24 15.87 -4.72
C PHE A 206 9.51 16.66 -5.08
N MET A 207 9.78 16.85 -6.38
CA MET A 207 10.95 17.61 -6.85
C MET A 207 10.87 19.09 -6.47
N GLN A 208 9.69 19.71 -6.61
CA GLN A 208 9.50 21.11 -6.17
C GLN A 208 9.79 21.27 -4.67
N MET A 209 9.41 20.30 -3.83
CA MET A 209 9.70 20.35 -2.40
C MET A 209 11.20 20.27 -2.10
N ILE A 210 11.96 19.51 -2.89
CA ILE A 210 13.43 19.47 -2.79
C ILE A 210 14.02 20.84 -3.16
N GLU A 211 13.55 21.45 -4.25
CA GLU A 211 13.98 22.78 -4.69
C GLU A 211 13.67 23.86 -3.64
N ASP A 212 12.55 23.73 -2.96
CA ASP A 212 12.14 24.58 -1.83
C ASP A 212 12.95 24.30 -0.54
N GLY A 213 13.93 23.39 -0.58
CA GLY A 213 14.86 23.11 0.51
C GLY A 213 14.38 22.10 1.54
N LYS A 214 13.37 21.27 1.23
CA LYS A 214 12.93 20.20 2.13
C LYS A 214 13.86 18.99 2.11
N SER A 215 14.09 18.41 3.28
CA SER A 215 14.89 17.19 3.47
C SER A 215 14.00 15.96 3.51
N PHE A 216 14.37 14.89 2.81
CA PHE A 216 13.60 13.65 2.74
C PHE A 216 14.30 12.49 3.46
N ASP A 217 14.87 12.75 4.64
CA ASP A 217 15.64 11.75 5.39
C ASP A 217 14.77 10.56 5.84
N LYS A 218 15.28 9.34 5.67
CA LYS A 218 14.64 8.07 6.12
C LYS A 218 13.25 7.83 5.53
N MET A 219 13.05 8.16 4.26
CA MET A 219 11.76 8.04 3.57
C MET A 219 11.68 6.86 2.59
N ILE A 220 12.79 6.13 2.36
CA ILE A 220 12.84 5.09 1.33
C ILE A 220 11.83 3.95 1.57
N ASN A 221 11.64 3.47 2.80
CA ASN A 221 10.64 2.43 3.10
C ASN A 221 9.22 2.95 2.78
N ILE A 222 8.91 4.20 3.13
CA ILE A 222 7.60 4.81 2.80
C ILE A 222 7.38 4.85 1.29
N ALA A 223 8.41 5.21 0.51
CA ALA A 223 8.32 5.22 -0.95
C ALA A 223 8.01 3.82 -1.49
N LEU A 224 8.65 2.79 -0.93
CA LEU A 224 8.45 1.40 -1.33
C LEU A 224 7.07 0.88 -0.90
N ASP A 225 6.60 1.16 0.31
CA ASP A 225 5.28 0.77 0.82
C ASP A 225 4.15 1.31 -0.06
N TYR A 226 4.33 2.52 -0.60
CA TYR A 226 3.42 3.18 -1.54
C TYR A 226 3.72 2.87 -3.01
N ARG A 227 4.71 2.01 -3.28
CA ARG A 227 5.19 1.61 -4.62
C ARG A 227 5.60 2.75 -5.54
N ASN A 228 6.07 3.83 -4.95
CA ASN A 228 6.65 4.97 -5.65
C ASN A 228 8.13 4.69 -5.94
N TYR A 229 8.41 3.65 -6.73
CA TYR A 229 9.77 3.16 -7.00
C TYR A 229 10.70 4.24 -7.53
N GLU A 230 10.20 5.14 -8.37
CA GLU A 230 11.02 6.22 -8.94
C GLU A 230 11.42 7.26 -7.88
N ILE A 231 10.59 7.47 -6.86
CA ILE A 231 10.97 8.27 -5.68
C ILE A 231 11.96 7.48 -4.82
N ALA A 232 11.75 6.18 -4.61
CA ALA A 232 12.67 5.33 -3.86
C ALA A 232 14.08 5.31 -4.50
N GLU A 233 14.16 5.22 -5.82
CA GLU A 233 15.40 5.33 -6.60
C GLU A 233 16.05 6.70 -6.42
N TYR A 234 15.27 7.77 -6.50
CA TYR A 234 15.80 9.11 -6.24
C TYR A 234 16.39 9.21 -4.83
N LEU A 235 15.68 8.68 -3.82
CA LEU A 235 16.11 8.68 -2.42
C LEU A 235 17.41 7.89 -2.22
N LYS A 236 17.54 6.75 -2.88
CA LYS A 236 18.75 5.94 -2.89
C LYS A 236 19.92 6.68 -3.51
N SER A 237 19.78 7.14 -4.76
CA SER A 237 20.89 7.70 -5.52
C SER A 237 21.34 9.09 -5.05
N ASN A 238 20.43 9.92 -4.51
CA ASN A 238 20.74 11.29 -4.12
C ASN A 238 20.95 11.46 -2.61
N PHE A 239 20.33 10.61 -1.78
CA PHE A 239 20.44 10.70 -0.32
C PHE A 239 21.10 9.47 0.32
N GLY A 240 21.56 8.49 -0.48
CA GLY A 240 22.24 7.29 0.03
C GLY A 240 21.35 6.41 0.90
N GLN A 241 20.03 6.50 0.74
CA GLN A 241 19.09 5.72 1.55
C GLN A 241 18.98 4.28 1.02
N THR A 242 18.86 3.32 1.93
CA THR A 242 18.66 1.91 1.59
C THR A 242 17.46 1.37 2.37
N PRO A 243 16.62 0.52 1.76
CA PRO A 243 15.62 -0.20 2.52
C PRO A 243 16.30 -1.15 3.50
N ASP A 244 15.69 -1.35 4.67
CA ASP A 244 16.35 -2.07 5.77
C ASP A 244 15.45 -3.10 6.47
N SER A 245 14.30 -3.42 5.88
CA SER A 245 13.32 -4.33 6.47
C SER A 245 12.71 -5.31 5.48
N ILE A 246 13.12 -6.57 5.60
CA ILE A 246 12.54 -7.71 4.86
C ILE A 246 11.07 -7.89 5.25
N ALA A 247 10.76 -7.81 6.54
CA ALA A 247 9.41 -8.05 7.07
C ALA A 247 8.41 -6.98 6.61
N GLU A 248 8.81 -5.71 6.63
CA GLU A 248 8.00 -4.58 6.13
C GLU A 248 7.78 -4.74 4.62
N SER A 249 8.84 -5.04 3.87
CA SER A 249 8.75 -5.31 2.43
C SER A 249 7.74 -6.42 2.12
N MET A 250 7.77 -7.54 2.86
CA MET A 250 6.79 -8.62 2.67
C MET A 250 5.37 -8.20 3.06
N HIS A 251 5.21 -7.46 4.17
CA HIS A 251 3.91 -6.99 4.65
C HIS A 251 3.20 -6.11 3.62
N PHE A 252 3.94 -5.22 2.95
CA PHE A 252 3.46 -4.35 1.87
C PHE A 252 3.54 -4.99 0.47
N GLY A 253 3.87 -6.29 0.39
CA GLY A 253 3.91 -7.04 -0.86
C GLY A 253 5.05 -6.64 -1.82
N ASN A 254 6.10 -6.00 -1.34
CA ASN A 254 7.33 -5.71 -2.06
C ASN A 254 8.27 -6.92 -2.02
N TYR A 255 7.82 -8.04 -2.59
CA TYR A 255 8.52 -9.33 -2.51
C TYR A 255 9.83 -9.36 -3.31
N ASP A 256 9.95 -8.53 -4.35
CA ASP A 256 11.21 -8.27 -5.05
C ASP A 256 12.22 -7.57 -4.13
N ILE A 257 11.82 -6.49 -3.44
CA ILE A 257 12.68 -5.82 -2.44
C ILE A 257 13.08 -6.78 -1.33
N ALA A 258 12.13 -7.56 -0.80
CA ALA A 258 12.42 -8.57 0.22
C ALA A 258 13.45 -9.60 -0.28
N SER A 259 13.36 -10.02 -1.55
CA SER A 259 14.33 -10.93 -2.18
C SER A 259 15.73 -10.31 -2.28
N TYR A 260 15.80 -9.03 -2.66
CA TYR A 260 17.05 -8.29 -2.73
C TYR A 260 17.71 -8.18 -1.36
N LEU A 261 16.97 -7.80 -0.32
CA LEU A 261 17.48 -7.69 1.04
C LEU A 261 17.98 -9.05 1.57
N LEU A 262 17.20 -10.12 1.36
CA LEU A 262 17.61 -11.48 1.70
C LEU A 262 18.91 -11.91 1.01
N SER A 263 19.06 -11.59 -0.28
CA SER A 263 20.23 -11.97 -1.08
C SER A 263 21.50 -11.21 -0.65
N ASN A 264 21.34 -10.03 -0.05
CA ASN A 264 22.45 -9.22 0.48
C ASN A 264 22.76 -9.50 1.96
N GLY A 265 22.11 -10.50 2.57
CA GLY A 265 22.39 -10.92 3.94
C GLY A 265 21.83 -10.00 5.02
N GLU A 266 20.82 -9.19 4.70
CA GLU A 266 20.14 -8.35 5.68
C GLU A 266 19.48 -9.20 6.77
N ASP A 267 19.52 -8.70 8.02
CA ASP A 267 19.01 -9.44 9.17
C ASP A 267 17.48 -9.45 9.19
N ILE A 268 16.91 -10.63 8.93
CA ILE A 268 15.47 -10.91 9.02
C ILE A 268 14.90 -10.51 10.39
N ASN A 269 15.72 -10.55 11.44
CA ASN A 269 15.32 -10.33 12.83
C ASN A 269 15.24 -8.86 13.25
N LYS A 270 15.69 -7.91 12.41
CA LYS A 270 15.74 -6.48 12.75
C LYS A 270 14.36 -5.88 13.09
N ILE A 271 13.26 -6.51 12.65
CA ILE A 271 11.87 -6.18 13.03
C ILE A 271 11.13 -7.44 13.53
N TYR A 272 11.66 -8.03 14.60
CA TYR A 272 11.28 -9.33 15.17
C TYR A 272 9.76 -9.52 15.44
N ASN A 273 8.98 -8.46 15.66
CA ASN A 273 7.58 -8.60 16.10
C ASN A 273 6.56 -8.80 14.96
N LEU A 274 6.74 -8.15 13.81
CA LEU A 274 5.80 -8.28 12.69
C LEU A 274 6.02 -9.61 11.94
N PHE A 275 7.29 -10.01 11.78
CA PHE A 275 7.65 -11.28 11.16
C PHE A 275 7.20 -12.47 12.00
N LEU A 276 7.33 -12.42 13.34
CA LEU A 276 6.76 -13.46 14.20
C LEU A 276 5.25 -13.58 14.01
N PHE A 277 4.53 -12.47 13.89
CA PHE A 277 3.08 -12.49 13.75
C PHE A 277 2.65 -13.15 12.43
N ILE A 278 3.26 -12.75 11.31
CA ILE A 278 2.98 -13.33 9.98
C ILE A 278 3.43 -14.80 9.91
N LEU A 279 4.61 -15.12 10.44
CA LEU A 279 5.13 -16.49 10.49
C LEU A 279 4.24 -17.38 11.37
N ILE A 280 3.76 -16.89 12.52
CA ILE A 280 2.82 -17.61 13.37
C ILE A 280 1.50 -17.85 12.64
N ILE A 281 0.94 -16.86 11.93
CA ILE A 281 -0.29 -17.04 11.14
C ILE A 281 -0.08 -18.11 10.05
N ILE A 282 1.01 -18.03 9.29
CA ILE A 282 1.32 -18.97 8.21
C ILE A 282 1.59 -20.39 8.77
N LEU A 283 2.41 -20.50 9.83
CA LEU A 283 2.74 -21.77 10.46
C LEU A 283 1.52 -22.42 11.12
N TYR A 284 0.70 -21.66 11.86
CA TYR A 284 -0.51 -22.17 12.50
C TYR A 284 -1.46 -22.79 11.48
N HIS A 285 -1.58 -22.18 10.29
CA HIS A 285 -2.42 -22.71 9.22
C HIS A 285 -1.78 -23.89 8.47
N SER A 286 -0.46 -23.90 8.24
CA SER A 286 0.19 -25.06 7.63
C SER A 286 0.19 -26.29 8.55
N LEU A 287 0.37 -26.09 9.86
CA LEU A 287 0.29 -27.16 10.85
C LEU A 287 -1.15 -27.69 10.96
N SER A 288 -2.14 -26.79 10.96
CA SER A 288 -3.55 -27.19 10.94
C SER A 288 -3.90 -28.00 9.68
N PHE A 289 -3.39 -27.61 8.51
CA PHE A 289 -3.59 -28.34 7.26
C PHE A 289 -2.92 -29.72 7.29
N HIS A 290 -1.68 -29.82 7.80
CA HIS A 290 -0.99 -31.11 7.93
C HIS A 290 -1.64 -32.02 8.98
N ILE A 291 -2.06 -31.48 10.13
CA ILE A 291 -2.76 -32.23 11.17
C ILE A 291 -4.12 -32.72 10.65
N TYR A 292 -4.87 -31.88 9.93
CA TYR A 292 -6.13 -32.27 9.31
C TYR A 292 -5.95 -33.35 8.24
N HIS A 293 -4.91 -33.25 7.39
CA HIS A 293 -4.56 -34.29 6.42
C HIS A 293 -4.12 -35.61 7.08
N CYS A 294 -3.37 -35.54 8.18
CA CYS A 294 -3.02 -36.73 8.98
C CYS A 294 -4.26 -37.35 9.63
N TYR A 295 -5.22 -36.55 10.10
CA TYR A 295 -6.45 -37.04 10.73
C TYR A 295 -7.42 -37.68 9.73
N ILE A 296 -7.55 -37.10 8.53
CA ILE A 296 -8.31 -37.70 7.42
C ILE A 296 -7.62 -38.97 6.90
N GLY A 297 -6.30 -38.96 6.77
CA GLY A 297 -5.53 -40.17 6.41
C GLY A 297 -5.74 -41.31 7.42
N PHE A 298 -5.73 -41.02 8.72
CA PHE A 298 -5.96 -42.04 9.76
C PHE A 298 -7.39 -42.59 9.78
N SER A 299 -8.39 -41.77 9.42
CA SER A 299 -9.80 -42.19 9.39
C SER A 299 -10.18 -43.01 8.15
N PHE A 300 -9.37 -42.97 7.07
CA PHE A 300 -9.55 -43.81 5.88
C PHE A 300 -8.82 -45.17 5.94
N PHE A 301 -7.88 -45.37 6.85
CA PHE A 301 -7.14 -46.65 7.02
C PHE A 301 -7.53 -47.45 8.27
N SER A 302 -8.64 -47.09 8.93
CA SER A 302 -9.14 -47.78 10.15
C SER A 302 -10.33 -48.73 9.88
N TYR A 303 -10.38 -49.38 8.71
CA TYR A 303 -11.25 -50.52 8.42
C TYR A 303 -10.45 -51.73 7.95
#